data_AF-A0A660WTC5-F1
#
_entry.id   AF-A0A660WTC5-F1
#
_cell.length_a   1.000
_cell.length_b   1.000
_cell.length_c   1.000
_cell.angle_alpha   90.00
_cell.angle_beta   90.00
_cell.angle_gamma   90.00
#
_symmetry.space_group_name_H-M   'P 1'
#
loop_
_entity.id
_entity.type
_entity.pdbx_description
1 polymer ?
#
loop_
_entity_poly.entity_id
_entity_poly.type
_entity_poly.pdbx_seq_one_letter_code
_entity_poly.pdbx_strand_id
1 'polypeptide(L)' 'MKKVEIYDTTLRDGAQTEGISYSVKDKIAIAKCLDKLGIHYIEGGWPYSNPKDREVFDYFKKHPLKHSF' A
#
# COMPACT_ATOMS: atom_id res chain seq x y z
N MET A 1 18.30 19.13 12.05
CA MET A 1 17.47 18.98 10.83
C MET A 1 16.09 18.47 11.25
N LYS A 2 15.00 18.94 10.64
CA LYS A 2 13.66 18.39 10.89
C LYS A 2 13.52 17.03 10.21
N LYS A 3 12.95 16.05 10.91
CA LYS A 3 12.59 14.75 10.32
C LYS A 3 11.38 14.96 9.40
N VAL A 4 11.46 14.45 8.17
CA VAL A 4 10.36 14.44 7.20
C VAL A 4 9.93 13.00 7.02
N GLU A 5 8.63 12.76 7.07
CA GLU A 5 8.02 11.44 6.85
C GLU A 5 7.23 11.48 5.55
N ILE A 6 7.24 10.37 4.81
CA ILE A 6 6.59 10.25 3.51
C ILE A 6 5.35 9.39 3.66
N TYR A 7 4.22 9.95 3.21
CA TYR A 7 2.93 9.28 3.11
C TYR A 7 2.62 9.03 1.63
N ASP A 8 2.66 7.76 1.20
CA ASP A 8 2.44 7.37 -0.18
C ASP A 8 1.00 6.88 -0.40
N THR A 9 0.34 7.41 -1.44
CA THR A 9 -1.05 7.11 -1.77
C THR A 9 -1.22 6.29 -3.06
N THR A 10 -0.14 5.68 -3.58
CA THR A 10 -0.13 4.93 -4.85
C THR A 10 -1.19 3.83 -4.89
N LEU A 11 -1.39 3.13 -3.77
CA LEU A 11 -2.30 1.97 -3.69
C LEU A 11 -3.77 2.33 -3.47
N ARG A 12 -4.06 3.59 -3.12
CA ARG A 12 -5.42 4.13 -2.98
C ARG A 12 -5.73 5.12 -4.10
N ASP A 13 -5.24 6.35 -4.01
CA ASP A 13 -5.57 7.42 -4.96
C ASP A 13 -4.97 7.14 -6.33
N GLY A 14 -3.72 6.64 -6.37
CA GLY A 14 -3.10 6.19 -7.63
C GLY A 14 -3.89 5.09 -8.32
N ALA A 15 -4.48 4.16 -7.54
CA ALA A 15 -5.30 3.07 -8.05
C ALA A 15 -6.70 3.52 -8.54
N GLN A 16 -7.14 4.73 -8.22
CA GLN A 16 -8.40 5.30 -8.72
C GLN A 16 -8.25 6.01 -10.07
N THR A 17 -7.02 6.10 -10.59
CA THR A 17 -6.75 6.68 -11.92
C THR A 17 -7.41 5.84 -13.01
N GLU A 18 -8.06 6.50 -13.97
CA GLU A 18 -8.70 5.82 -15.10
C GLU A 18 -7.70 4.92 -15.85
N GLY A 19 -8.14 3.71 -16.19
CA GLY A 19 -7.31 2.71 -16.85
C GLY A 19 -6.35 1.94 -15.93
N ILE A 20 -6.27 2.29 -14.63
CA ILE A 20 -5.50 1.53 -13.65
C ILE A 20 -6.39 0.51 -12.93
N SER A 21 -5.96 -0.75 -12.91
CA SER A 21 -6.59 -1.79 -12.11
C SER A 21 -5.54 -2.78 -11.61
N TYR A 22 -5.12 -2.62 -10.35
CA TYR A 22 -4.20 -3.56 -9.71
C TYR A 22 -4.90 -4.86 -9.31
N SER A 23 -4.21 -5.99 -9.52
CA SER A 23 -4.54 -7.23 -8.83
C SER A 23 -4.05 -7.19 -7.37
N VAL A 24 -4.51 -8.14 -6.54
CA VAL A 24 -4.01 -8.30 -5.16
C VAL A 24 -2.49 -8.52 -5.15
N LYS A 25 -1.97 -9.30 -6.11
CA LYS A 25 -0.53 -9.57 -6.24
C LYS A 25 0.25 -8.30 -6.57
N ASP A 26 -0.27 -7.47 -7.47
CA ASP A 26 0.37 -6.20 -7.83
C ASP A 26 0.44 -5.27 -6.62
N LYS A 27 -0.67 -5.13 -5.87
CA LYS A 27 -0.70 -4.31 -4.65
C LYS A 27 0.31 -4.78 -3.61
N ILE A 28 0.43 -6.08 -3.38
CA ILE A 28 1.43 -6.66 -2.46
C ILE A 28 2.86 -6.36 -2.94
N ALA A 29 3.12 -6.51 -4.24
CA ALA A 29 4.43 -6.26 -4.82
C ALA A 29 4.83 -4.78 -4.70
N ILE A 30 3.91 -3.86 -5.01
CA ILE A 30 4.10 -2.42 -4.88
C ILE A 30 4.33 -2.02 -3.41
N ALA A 31 3.49 -2.49 -2.48
CA ALA A 31 3.66 -2.20 -1.05
C ALA A 31 5.05 -2.63 -0.53
N LYS A 32 5.52 -3.82 -0.92
CA LYS A 32 6.88 -4.29 -0.59
C LYS A 32 7.98 -3.45 -1.23
N CYS A 33 7.73 -2.88 -2.41
CA CYS A 33 8.68 -1.99 -3.07
C CYS A 33 8.79 -0.66 -2.33
N LEU A 34 7.65 -0.05 -1.99
CA LEU A 34 7.57 1.19 -1.20
C LEU A 34 8.23 1.03 0.17
N ASP A 35 8.01 -0.11 0.84
CA ASP A 35 8.67 -0.46 2.10
C ASP A 35 10.20 -0.50 1.96
N LYS A 36 10.71 -1.16 0.91
CA LYS A 36 12.16 -1.21 0.62
C LYS A 36 12.75 0.16 0.28
N LEU A 37 11.96 1.07 -0.27
CA LEU A 37 12.36 2.45 -0.55
C LEU A 37 12.40 3.31 0.73
N GLY A 38 11.95 2.81 1.88
CA GLY A 38 11.94 3.54 3.14
C GLY A 38 10.77 4.52 3.26
N ILE A 39 9.67 4.27 2.55
CA ILE A 39 8.42 5.01 2.74
C ILE A 39 7.91 4.75 4.16
N HIS A 40 7.41 5.79 4.82
CA HIS A 40 7.03 5.70 6.23
C HIS A 40 5.61 5.19 6.40
N TYR A 41 4.70 5.64 5.53
CA TYR A 41 3.29 5.28 5.57
C TYR A 41 2.81 4.94 4.16
N ILE A 42 2.12 3.81 4.01
CA ILE A 42 1.55 3.38 2.72
C ILE A 42 0.03 3.29 2.85
N GLU A 43 -0.70 4.07 2.05
CA GLU A 43 -2.15 4.03 2.05
C GLU A 43 -2.68 2.89 1.18
N GLY A 44 -3.01 1.75 1.82
CA GLY A 44 -3.34 0.49 1.15
C GLY A 44 -4.69 0.38 0.44
N GLY A 45 -5.56 1.40 0.52
CA GLY A 45 -6.91 1.39 -0.07
C GLY A 45 -8.05 1.28 0.96
N TRP A 46 -9.22 0.78 0.52
CA TRP A 46 -10.47 0.78 1.29
C TRP A 46 -10.98 -0.64 1.58
N PRO A 47 -10.54 -1.32 2.67
CA PRO A 47 -10.86 -2.72 2.95
C PRO A 47 -12.35 -3.00 3.26
N TYR A 48 -13.13 -1.97 3.54
CA TYR A 48 -14.58 -2.08 3.74
C TYR A 48 -15.38 -1.98 2.43
N SER A 49 -14.81 -1.37 1.39
CA SER A 49 -15.50 -1.14 0.11
C SER A 49 -14.95 -2.01 -1.02
N ASN A 50 -13.70 -2.48 -0.92
CA ASN A 50 -13.02 -3.24 -1.95
C ASN A 50 -12.51 -4.59 -1.39
N PRO A 51 -13.03 -5.74 -1.89
CA PRO A 51 -12.58 -7.06 -1.48
C PRO A 51 -11.08 -7.31 -1.71
N LYS A 52 -10.52 -6.79 -2.81
CA LYS A 52 -9.08 -6.92 -3.10
C LYS A 52 -8.24 -6.21 -2.05
N ASP A 53 -8.69 -5.04 -1.60
CA ASP A 53 -7.96 -4.28 -0.58
C ASP A 53 -8.01 -5.05 0.74
N ARG A 54 -9.17 -5.59 1.12
CA ARG A 54 -9.29 -6.45 2.32
C ARG A 54 -8.28 -7.60 2.30
N GLU A 55 -8.15 -8.31 1.17
CA GLU A 55 -7.18 -9.40 1.03
C GLU A 55 -5.73 -8.92 1.22
N VAL A 56 -5.39 -7.74 0.70
CA VAL A 56 -4.06 -7.13 0.90
C VAL A 56 -3.81 -6.82 2.38
N PHE A 57 -4.79 -6.22 3.08
CA PHE A 57 -4.67 -5.95 4.51
C PHE A 57 -4.52 -7.24 5.33
N ASP A 58 -5.30 -8.28 5.02
CA ASP A 58 -5.18 -9.57 5.70
C ASP A 58 -3.85 -10.29 5.41
N TYR A 59 -3.28 -10.09 4.21
CA TYR A 59 -1.93 -10.54 3.89
C TYR A 59 -0.87 -9.87 4.78
N PHE A 60 -0.89 -8.53 4.88
CA PHE A 60 0.12 -7.78 5.64
C PHE A 60 -0.06 -7.89 7.16
N LYS A 61 -1.25 -8.19 7.68
CA LYS A 61 -1.42 -8.63 9.09
C LYS A 61 -0.58 -9.86 9.42
N LYS A 62 -0.41 -10.79 8.46
CA LYS A 62 0.37 -12.03 8.62
C LYS A 62 1.83 -11.87 8.19
N HIS A 63 2.11 -10.90 7.32
CA HIS A 63 3.42 -10.65 6.73
C HIS A 63 3.77 -9.16 6.85
N PRO A 64 4.03 -8.65 8.06
CA PRO A 64 4.21 -7.22 8.28
C PRO A 64 5.37 -6.66 7.44
N LEU A 65 5.22 -5.41 7.03
CA LEU A 65 6.26 -4.61 6.40
C LEU A 65 7.37 -4.29 7.43
N LYS A 66 8.58 -3.98 6.93
CA LYS A 66 9.75 -3.81 7.81
C LYS A 66 9.98 -2.36 8.24
N HIS A 67 9.61 -1.41 7.38
CA HIS A 67 9.92 0.00 7.51
C HIS A 67 8.66 0.86 7.49
N SER A 68 7.67 0.49 6.67
CA SER A 68 6.41 1.20 6.54
C SER A 68 5.36 0.74 7.54
N PHE A 69 4.48 1.67 7.91
CA PHE A 69 3.20 1.41 8.57
C PHE A 69 2.05 1.32 7.55
#